data_AF-A0A8T4G1X2-F1
#
_entry.id   AF-A0A8T4G1X2-F1
#
_cell.length_a   1.000
_cell.length_b   1.000
_cell.length_c   1.000
_cell.angle_alpha   90.00
_cell.angle_beta   90.00
_cell.angle_gamma   90.00
#
_symmetry.space_group_name_H-M   'P 1'
#
loop_
_entity.id
_entity.type
_entity.pdbx_description
1 polymer ?
#
loop_
_entity_poly.entity_id
_entity_poly.type
_entity_poly.pdbx_seq_one_letter_code
_entity_poly.pdbx_strand_id
1 'polypeptide(L)' 'MSFKLRMWVSLTLFVLWLITGISGIFLLIGPLFAKLGISLPISLMDTIHTYIGFAFFGLSVVHVALNWSAMKSYFRKLMQ' A
#
# COMPACT_ATOMS: atom_id res chain seq x y z
N MET A 1 10.92 21.40 2.36
CA MET A 1 9.58 20.79 2.20
C MET A 1 8.95 20.64 3.58
N SER A 2 7.69 21.05 3.75
CA SER A 2 7.07 21.12 5.09
C SER A 2 6.89 19.73 5.72
N PHE A 3 7.22 19.61 7.01
CA PHE A 3 7.00 18.40 7.82
C PHE A 3 5.57 17.84 7.69
N LYS A 4 4.59 18.75 7.60
CA LYS A 4 3.17 18.40 7.43
C LYS A 4 2.92 17.58 6.17
N LEU A 5 3.56 17.92 5.05
CA LEU A 5 3.38 17.21 3.78
C LEU A 5 3.92 15.77 3.85
N ARG A 6 5.07 15.57 4.48
CA ARG A 6 5.62 14.22 4.70
C ARG A 6 4.69 13.37 5.54
N MET A 7 4.16 13.93 6.62
CA MET A 7 3.22 13.24 7.52
C MET A 7 1.94 12.83 6.79
N TRP A 8 1.33 13.73 6.01
CA TRP A 8 0.14 13.44 5.23
C TRP A 8 0.37 12.33 4.21
N VAL A 9 1.48 12.40 3.44
CA VAL A 9 1.82 11.34 2.47
C VAL A 9 1.99 9.98 3.16
N SER A 10 2.65 9.93 4.32
CA SER A 10 2.79 8.68 5.09
C SER A 10 1.45 8.15 5.59
N LEU A 11 0.57 9.02 6.12
CA LEU A 11 -0.74 8.61 6.62
C LEU A 11 -1.63 8.10 5.49
N THR A 12 -1.67 8.79 4.36
CA THR A 12 -2.40 8.34 3.17
C THR A 12 -1.85 7.01 2.68
N LEU A 13 -0.52 6.84 2.63
CA LEU A 13 0.08 5.55 2.26
C LEU A 13 -0.33 4.43 3.19
N PHE A 14 -0.35 4.66 4.50
CA PHE A 14 -0.78 3.67 5.47
C PHE A 14 -2.22 3.22 5.23
N VAL A 15 -3.14 4.15 4.96
CA VAL A 15 -4.54 3.84 4.65
C VAL A 15 -4.66 3.07 3.33
N LEU A 16 -3.97 3.51 2.27
CA LEU A 16 -3.97 2.82 0.98
C LEU A 16 -3.40 1.40 1.11
N TRP A 17 -2.36 1.22 1.93
CA TRP A 17 -1.78 -0.09 2.23
C TRP A 17 -2.78 -1.02 2.94
N LEU A 18 -3.54 -0.52 3.92
CA LEU A 18 -4.57 -1.32 4.58
C LEU A 18 -5.65 -1.78 3.60
N ILE A 19 -6.15 -0.88 2.75
CA ILE A 19 -7.19 -1.20 1.77
C ILE A 19 -6.69 -2.22 0.74
N THR A 20 -5.47 -2.03 0.24
CA THR A 20 -4.85 -2.96 -0.74
C THR A 20 -4.53 -4.30 -0.12
N GLY A 21 -4.05 -4.34 1.12
CA GLY A 21 -3.83 -5.56 1.88
C GLY A 21 -5.13 -6.35 2.12
N ILE A 22 -6.18 -5.69 2.59
CA ILE A 22 -7.49 -6.33 2.84
C ILE A 22 -8.07 -6.89 1.53
N SER A 23 -8.13 -6.07 0.47
CA SER A 23 -8.63 -6.53 -0.83
C SER A 23 -7.80 -7.70 -1.38
N GLY A 24 -6.47 -7.66 -1.22
CA GLY A 24 -5.58 -8.77 -1.61
C GLY A 24 -5.87 -10.07 -0.85
N ILE A 25 -6.19 -10.00 0.44
CA ILE A 25 -6.60 -11.17 1.24
C ILE A 25 -7.89 -11.78 0.68
N PHE A 26 -8.90 -10.96 0.35
CA PHE A 26 -10.15 -11.45 -0.24
C PHE A 26 -9.91 -12.17 -1.58
N LEU A 27 -9.03 -11.64 -2.42
CA LEU A 27 -8.66 -12.27 -3.69
C LEU A 27 -7.91 -13.59 -3.48
N LEU A 28 -7.04 -13.66 -2.45
CA LEU A 28 -6.29 -14.86 -2.12
C LEU A 28 -7.19 -15.99 -1.60
N ILE A 29 -8.12 -15.68 -0.69
CA ILE A 29 -9.00 -16.69 -0.07
C ILE A 29 -10.25 -16.99 -0.88
N GLY A 30 -10.64 -16.09 -1.79
CA GLY A 30 -11.81 -16.21 -2.67
C GLY A 30 -12.01 -17.60 -3.30
N PRO A 31 -10.99 -18.13 -3.99
CA PRO A 31 -11.07 -19.46 -4.61
C PRO A 31 -11.30 -20.60 -3.60
N LEU A 32 -10.80 -20.49 -2.37
CA LEU A 32 -11.05 -21.48 -1.32
C LEU A 32 -12.51 -21.42 -0.83
N PHE A 33 -13.04 -20.23 -0.58
CA PHE A 33 -14.42 -20.05 -0.13
C PHE A 33 -15.43 -20.45 -1.21
N ALA A 34 -15.11 -20.24 -2.49
CA ALA A 34 -15.93 -20.70 -3.61
C ALA A 34 -16.11 -22.24 -3.61
N LYS A 35 -15.07 -23.00 -3.23
CA LYS A 35 -15.17 -24.47 -3.07
C LYS A 35 -16.08 -24.90 -1.92
N LEU A 36 -16.27 -24.03 -0.93
CA LEU A 36 -17.18 -24.22 0.20
C LEU A 36 -18.59 -23.70 -0.10
N GLY A 37 -18.87 -23.27 -1.34
CA GLY A 37 -20.17 -22.72 -1.73
C GLY A 37 -20.42 -21.28 -1.28
N ILE A 38 -19.42 -20.59 -0.75
CA ILE A 38 -19.53 -19.21 -0.27
C ILE A 38 -19.00 -18.27 -1.36
N SER A 39 -19.88 -17.41 -1.88
CA SER A 39 -19.51 -16.38 -2.87
C SER A 39 -18.98 -15.12 -2.18
N LEU A 40 -17.68 -14.85 -2.31
CA LEU A 40 -17.09 -13.57 -1.93
C LEU A 40 -17.15 -12.58 -3.11
N PRO A 41 -17.15 -11.26 -2.86
CA PRO A 41 -17.27 -10.23 -3.90
C PRO A 41 -15.93 -10.01 -4.66
N ILE A 42 -15.43 -11.06 -5.32
CA ILE A 42 -14.09 -11.07 -5.95
C ILE A 42 -13.94 -10.00 -7.02
N SER A 43 -14.93 -9.79 -7.89
CA SER A 43 -14.85 -8.77 -8.94
C SER A 43 -14.73 -7.34 -8.38
N LEU A 44 -15.45 -7.04 -7.29
CA LEU A 44 -15.33 -5.75 -6.61
C LEU A 44 -13.96 -5.61 -5.93
N MET A 45 -13.51 -6.66 -5.24
CA MET A 45 -12.21 -6.67 -4.58
C MET A 45 -11.05 -6.54 -5.57
N ASP A 46 -11.16 -7.13 -6.77
CA ASP A 46 -10.17 -7.03 -7.85
C ASP A 46 -10.07 -5.60 -8.40
N THR A 47 -11.22 -4.98 -8.61
CA THR A 47 -11.30 -3.57 -9.02
C THR A 47 -10.65 -2.66 -7.97
N ILE A 48 -11.01 -2.84 -6.69
CA ILE A 48 -10.43 -2.05 -5.58
C ILE A 48 -8.92 -2.28 -5.49
N HIS A 49 -8.47 -3.54 -5.52
CA HIS A 49 -7.06 -3.89 -5.38
C HIS A 49 -6.23 -3.29 -6.50
N THR A 50 -6.72 -3.33 -7.73
CA THR A 50 -6.01 -2.80 -8.90
C THR A 50 -5.87 -1.27 -8.83
N TYR A 51 -6.97 -0.53 -8.65
CA TYR A 51 -6.91 0.94 -8.68
C TYR A 51 -6.27 1.54 -7.43
N ILE A 52 -6.61 1.04 -6.24
CA ILE A 52 -6.00 1.52 -4.99
C ILE A 52 -4.54 1.05 -4.92
N GLY A 53 -4.23 -0.14 -5.43
CA GLY A 53 -2.86 -0.66 -5.57
C GLY A 53 -1.99 0.24 -6.44
N PHE A 54 -2.51 0.68 -7.58
CA PHE A 54 -1.81 1.63 -8.45
C PHE A 54 -1.55 2.98 -7.74
N ALA A 55 -2.56 3.52 -7.05
CA ALA A 55 -2.41 4.76 -6.28
C ALA A 55 -1.39 4.61 -5.13
N PHE A 56 -1.42 3.47 -4.42
CA PHE A 56 -0.45 3.12 -3.38
C PHE A 56 0.98 3.07 -3.93
N PHE A 57 1.18 2.40 -5.07
CA PHE A 57 2.48 2.30 -5.71
C PHE A 57 3.02 3.66 -6.13
N GLY A 58 2.19 4.47 -6.82
CA GLY A 58 2.58 5.82 -7.24
C GLY A 58 2.94 6.73 -6.05
N LEU A 59 2.12 6.71 -4.99
CA LEU A 59 2.38 7.51 -3.80
C LEU A 59 3.61 7.00 -3.02
N SER A 60 3.95 5.71 -3.11
CA SER A 60 5.15 5.13 -2.49
C SER A 60 6.42 5.70 -3.10
N VAL A 61 6.45 5.88 -4.43
CA VAL A 61 7.56 6.56 -5.12
C VAL A 61 7.72 7.99 -4.62
N VAL A 62 6.60 8.72 -4.50
CA VAL A 62 6.61 10.10 -3.94
C VAL A 62 7.15 10.07 -2.51
N HIS A 63 6.68 9.17 -1.65
CA HIS A 63 7.14 9.06 -0.27
C HIS A 63 8.64 8.79 -0.16
N VAL A 64 9.19 7.90 -0.99
CA VAL A 64 10.64 7.64 -1.05
C VAL A 64 11.39 8.89 -1.48
N ALA A 65 10.93 9.58 -2.53
CA ALA A 65 11.55 10.82 -3.01
C ALA A 65 11.56 11.91 -1.91
N LEU A 66 10.44 12.07 -1.18
CA LEU A 66 10.33 13.03 -0.08
C LEU A 66 11.29 12.73 1.06
N ASN A 67 11.57 11.46 1.34
CA ASN A 67 12.38 11.01 2.47
C ASN A 67 13.81 10.59 2.07
N TRP A 68 14.20 10.77 0.79
CA TRP A 68 15.47 10.31 0.24
C TRP A 68 16.69 10.79 1.02
N SER A 69 16.74 12.06 1.40
CA SER A 69 17.86 12.62 2.18
C SER A 69 17.97 11.99 3.58
N ALA A 70 16.84 11.72 4.23
CA ALA A 70 16.83 11.07 5.54
C ALA A 70 17.29 9.61 5.42
N MET A 71 16.81 8.91 4.39
CA MET A 71 17.21 7.54 4.10
C MET A 71 18.71 7.42 3.81
N LYS A 72 19.29 8.29 2.98
CA LYS A 72 20.75 8.35 2.75
C LYS A 72 21.54 8.59 4.03
N SER A 73 21.07 9.49 4.90
CA SER A 73 21.71 9.78 6.18
C SER A 73 21.72 8.55 7.09
N TYR A 74 20.59 7.83 7.16
CA TYR A 74 20.46 6.60 7.92
C TYR A 74 21.40 5.49 7.41
N PHE A 75 21.43 5.25 6.09
CA PHE A 75 22.35 4.26 5.50
C PHE A 75 23.82 4.59 5.74
N ARG A 76 24.21 5.87 5.66
CA ARG A 76 25.59 6.27 5.98
C ARG A 76 25.98 5.92 7.41
N LYS A 77 25.07 6.09 8.37
CA LYS A 77 25.32 5.73 9.78
C LYS A 77 25.44 4.22 9.99
N LEU A 78 24.72 3.41 9.21
CA LEU A 78 24.79 1.95 9.32
C LEU A 78 26.08 1.36 8.73
N MET A 79 26.75 2.09 7.84
CA MET A 79 28.00 1.66 7.19
C MET A 79 29.26 2.19 7.89
N GLN A 80 29.09 2.93 8.99
CA GLN A 80 30.16 3.41 9.87
C GLN A 80 30.18 2.54 11.13
#